data_AF-A0AB35VFG9-F1
#
_entry.id   AF-A0AB35VFG9-F1
#
_cell.length_a   1.000
_cell.length_b   1.000
_cell.length_c   1.000
_cell.angle_alpha   90.00
_cell.angle_beta   90.00
_cell.angle_gamma   90.00
#
_symmetry.space_group_name_H-M   'P 1'
#
loop_
_entity.id
_entity.type
_entity.pdbx_description
1 polymer ?
#
loop_
_entity_poly.entity_id
_entity_poly.type
_entity_poly.pdbx_seq_one_letter_code
_entity_poly.pdbx_strand_id
1 'polypeptide(L)'
;AVIALCTRKESAKALAQKLGVCRPTLYNWKNQLLGPEVSPSMKCRLEPSSSPEREELQRQLESLQLDVRRLQLEHDLLMRANELIKKETGINRQVLTNREKTLLADALRQTYSLSELLEALGLARSSYFYHRARMQVAEKYTEVRRAMADIFERNHRCYGYRRMRAS
;
A
#
# COMPACT_ATOMS: atom_id res chain seq x y z
N ALA A 1 12.40 -25.08 -29.70
CA ALA A 1 13.02 -26.42 -29.90
C ALA A 1 14.20 -26.68 -28.96
N VAL A 2 15.26 -25.86 -28.97
CA VAL A 2 16.47 -26.09 -28.13
C VAL A 2 16.22 -25.96 -26.63
N ILE A 3 15.45 -24.97 -26.17
CA ILE A 3 15.06 -24.85 -24.75
C ILE A 3 14.35 -26.13 -24.29
N ALA A 4 13.39 -26.63 -25.07
CA ALA A 4 12.67 -27.87 -24.77
C ALA A 4 13.58 -29.12 -24.73
N LEU A 5 14.66 -29.15 -25.53
CA LEU A 5 15.68 -30.20 -25.49
C LEU A 5 16.53 -30.10 -24.21
N CYS A 6 16.83 -28.88 -23.75
CA CYS A 6 17.60 -28.60 -22.54
C CYS A 6 16.79 -28.82 -21.26
N THR A 7 15.48 -28.53 -21.25
CA THR A 7 14.57 -28.67 -20.09
C THR A 7 13.71 -29.94 -20.15
N ARG A 8 14.15 -30.95 -20.90
CA ARG A 8 13.32 -32.12 -21.24
C ARG A 8 12.97 -32.97 -20.01
N LYS A 9 11.69 -33.35 -19.89
CA LYS A 9 11.20 -34.45 -19.03
C LYS A 9 11.09 -35.79 -19.78
N GLU A 10 11.04 -35.74 -21.12
CA GLU A 10 10.88 -36.90 -22.00
C GLU A 10 12.14 -37.14 -22.85
N SER A 11 12.18 -38.26 -23.59
CA SER A 11 13.30 -38.58 -24.47
C SER A 11 13.44 -37.58 -25.63
N ALA A 12 14.67 -37.32 -26.05
CA ALA A 12 14.95 -36.45 -27.21
C ALA A 12 14.28 -36.95 -28.51
N LYS A 13 14.00 -38.26 -28.60
CA LYS A 13 13.28 -38.87 -29.73
C LYS A 13 11.79 -38.52 -29.73
N ALA A 14 11.15 -38.54 -28.56
CA ALA A 14 9.75 -38.13 -28.42
C ALA A 14 9.57 -36.63 -28.71
N LEU A 15 10.49 -35.79 -28.24
CA LEU A 15 10.50 -34.35 -28.57
C LEU A 15 10.70 -34.10 -30.07
N ALA A 16 11.58 -34.86 -30.71
CA ALA A 16 11.81 -34.78 -32.16
C ALA A 16 10.52 -35.09 -32.94
N GLN A 17 9.83 -36.16 -32.57
CA GLN A 17 8.54 -36.55 -33.18
C GLN A 17 7.44 -35.51 -32.94
N LYS A 18 7.32 -34.95 -31.73
CA LYS A 18 6.34 -33.89 -31.40
C LYS A 18 6.56 -32.61 -32.20
N LEU A 19 7.82 -32.26 -32.46
CA LEU A 19 8.18 -31.07 -33.22
C LEU A 19 8.23 -31.31 -34.74
N GLY A 20 8.06 -32.55 -35.20
CA GLY A 20 8.14 -32.92 -36.62
C GLY A 20 9.56 -32.81 -37.21
N VAL A 21 10.60 -32.88 -36.36
CA VAL A 21 12.00 -32.66 -36.76
C VAL A 21 12.83 -33.91 -36.48
N CYS A 22 13.85 -34.17 -37.29
CA CYS A 22 14.79 -35.28 -37.07
C CYS A 22 15.62 -35.04 -35.79
N ARG A 23 15.89 -36.12 -35.03
CA ARG A 23 16.72 -36.06 -33.81
C ARG A 23 18.09 -35.39 -34.03
N PRO A 24 18.85 -35.65 -35.11
CA PRO A 24 20.14 -35.00 -35.34
C PRO A 24 20.02 -33.48 -35.49
N THR A 25 18.95 -33.00 -36.14
CA THR A 25 18.69 -31.57 -36.35
C THR A 25 18.51 -30.81 -35.03
N LEU A 26 17.87 -31.43 -34.03
CA LEU A 26 17.76 -30.87 -32.68
C LEU A 26 19.13 -30.69 -32.01
N TYR A 27 20.05 -31.65 -32.17
CA TYR A 27 21.41 -31.54 -31.63
C TYR A 27 22.27 -30.55 -32.42
N ASN A 28 22.09 -30.46 -33.74
CA ASN A 28 22.75 -29.45 -34.57
C ASN A 28 22.33 -28.04 -34.18
N TRP A 29 21.03 -27.78 -34.01
CA TRP A 29 20.54 -26.48 -33.52
C TRP A 29 21.04 -26.17 -32.11
N LYS A 30 21.12 -27.17 -31.24
CA LYS A 30 21.72 -27.00 -29.90
C LYS A 30 23.18 -26.58 -30.01
N ASN A 31 23.98 -27.25 -30.82
CA ASN A 31 25.40 -26.93 -31.01
C ASN A 31 25.60 -25.56 -31.67
N GLN A 32 24.71 -25.17 -32.58
CA GLN A 32 24.76 -23.88 -33.28
C GLN A 32 24.40 -22.70 -32.35
N LEU A 33 23.49 -22.90 -31.38
CA LEU A 33 23.01 -21.85 -30.48
C LEU A 33 23.75 -21.79 -29.12
N LEU A 34 24.23 -22.93 -28.61
CA LEU A 34 24.84 -23.04 -27.27
C LEU A 34 26.31 -23.46 -27.30
N GLY A 35 26.88 -23.76 -28.47
CA GLY A 35 28.25 -24.25 -28.63
C GLY A 35 28.42 -25.75 -28.34
N PRO A 36 29.52 -26.37 -28.83
CA PRO A 36 29.80 -27.80 -28.63
C PRO A 36 30.13 -28.16 -27.16
N GLU A 37 30.60 -27.19 -26.37
CA GLU A 37 31.02 -27.35 -24.97
C GLU A 37 29.86 -27.62 -23.99
N VAL A 38 28.62 -27.28 -24.36
CA VAL A 38 27.45 -27.54 -23.51
C VAL A 38 26.88 -28.92 -23.84
N SER A 39 27.57 -29.96 -23.37
CA SER A 39 27.04 -31.33 -23.42
C SER A 39 25.73 -31.39 -22.62
N PRO A 40 24.62 -31.88 -23.20
CA PRO A 40 23.36 -31.98 -22.49
C PRO A 40 23.51 -33.16 -21.53
N SER A 41 23.90 -32.88 -20.29
CA SER A 41 23.98 -33.87 -19.22
C SER A 41 22.74 -34.76 -19.27
N MET A 42 22.94 -36.08 -19.41
CA MET A 42 21.86 -37.04 -19.65
C MET A 42 20.86 -37.11 -18.49
N LYS A 43 21.21 -36.55 -17.34
CA LYS A 43 20.27 -36.07 -16.35
C LYS A 43 20.40 -34.56 -16.33
N CYS A 44 19.40 -33.89 -16.89
CA CYS A 44 19.14 -32.55 -16.43
C CYS A 44 18.72 -32.70 -14.96
N ARG A 45 19.67 -32.63 -14.03
CA ARG A 45 19.37 -32.05 -12.73
C ARG A 45 19.11 -30.57 -12.98
N LEU A 46 17.97 -30.30 -13.62
CA LEU A 46 17.09 -29.25 -13.15
C LEU A 46 16.36 -29.84 -11.93
N GLU A 47 17.11 -30.35 -10.95
CA GLU A 47 16.77 -29.88 -9.62
C GLU A 47 16.82 -28.37 -9.79
N PRO A 48 15.78 -27.61 -9.43
CA PRO A 48 15.97 -26.19 -9.27
C PRO A 48 17.08 -26.05 -8.22
N SER A 49 18.34 -26.04 -8.66
CA SER A 49 19.52 -25.70 -7.87
C SER A 49 19.48 -24.19 -7.75
N SER A 50 18.41 -23.80 -7.11
CA SER A 50 18.14 -22.57 -6.45
C SER A 50 17.78 -23.00 -5.06
N SER A 51 18.77 -23.50 -4.35
CA SER A 51 19.75 -22.65 -3.69
C SER A 51 18.99 -21.71 -2.75
N PRO A 52 19.27 -21.76 -1.45
CA PRO A 52 18.66 -20.87 -0.46
C PRO A 52 18.66 -19.39 -0.89
N GLU A 53 19.54 -19.01 -1.82
CA GLU A 53 19.57 -17.72 -2.51
C GLU A 53 18.27 -17.35 -3.25
N ARG A 54 17.55 -18.27 -3.93
CA ARG A 54 16.24 -17.90 -4.54
C ARG A 54 15.17 -17.70 -3.48
N GLU A 55 15.18 -18.49 -2.41
CA GLU A 55 14.26 -18.28 -1.29
C GLU A 55 14.57 -16.95 -0.58
N GLU A 56 15.85 -16.62 -0.42
CA GLU A 56 16.29 -15.35 0.14
C GLU A 56 15.91 -14.16 -0.75
N LEU A 57 16.10 -14.28 -2.06
CA LEU A 57 15.62 -13.28 -3.03
C LEU A 57 14.10 -13.13 -3.00
N GLN A 58 13.35 -14.22 -2.83
CA GLN A 58 11.89 -14.16 -2.67
C GLN A 58 11.51 -13.40 -1.39
N ARG A 59 12.15 -13.68 -0.25
CA ARG A 59 11.94 -12.93 0.99
C ARG A 59 12.28 -11.44 0.84
N GLN A 60 13.36 -11.12 0.13
CA GLN A 60 13.73 -9.73 -0.15
C GLN A 60 12.71 -9.03 -1.05
N LEU A 61 12.17 -9.72 -2.05
CA LEU A 61 11.10 -9.18 -2.88
C LEU A 61 9.84 -8.93 -2.07
N GLU A 62 9.45 -9.86 -1.20
CA GLU A 62 8.31 -9.70 -0.29
C GLU A 62 8.51 -8.51 0.66
N SER A 63 9.70 -8.37 1.26
CA SER A 63 9.99 -7.23 2.14
C SER A 63 9.95 -5.90 1.39
N LEU A 64 10.51 -5.85 0.18
CA LEU A 64 10.47 -4.65 -0.66
C LEU A 64 9.04 -4.31 -1.09
N GLN A 65 8.21 -5.29 -1.40
CA GLN A 65 6.80 -5.07 -1.71
C GLN A 65 6.04 -4.47 -0.52
N LEU A 66 6.30 -4.95 0.69
CA LEU A 66 5.74 -4.38 1.92
C LEU A 66 6.23 -2.94 2.14
N ASP A 67 7.51 -2.67 1.92
CA ASP A 67 8.09 -1.34 2.06
C ASP A 67 7.50 -0.34 1.06
N VAL A 68 7.35 -0.76 -0.20
CA VAL A 68 6.70 0.06 -1.25
C VAL A 68 5.26 0.37 -0.85
N ARG A 69 4.50 -0.62 -0.37
CA ARG A 69 3.11 -0.42 0.08
C ARG A 69 3.04 0.56 1.24
N ARG A 70 3.96 0.45 2.21
CA ARG A 70 4.06 1.40 3.34
C ARG A 70 4.37 2.80 2.85
N LEU A 71 5.37 2.97 1.99
CA LEU A 71 5.76 4.29 1.47
C LEU A 71 4.65 4.94 0.64
N GLN A 72 3.90 4.15 -0.14
CA GLN A 72 2.72 4.63 -0.87
C GLN A 72 1.66 5.18 0.08
N LEU A 73 1.34 4.44 1.16
CA LEU A 73 0.42 4.88 2.19
C LEU A 73 0.87 6.21 2.83
N GLU A 74 2.16 6.33 3.15
CA GLU A 74 2.70 7.57 3.75
C GLU A 74 2.65 8.75 2.79
N HIS A 75 2.98 8.53 1.53
CA HIS A 75 2.90 9.55 0.49
C HIS A 75 1.47 10.04 0.32
N ASP A 76 0.50 9.13 0.20
CA ASP A 76 -0.92 9.46 0.06
C ASP A 76 -1.43 10.23 1.28
N LEU A 77 -1.03 9.84 2.49
CA LEU A 77 -1.35 10.58 3.72
C LEU A 77 -0.83 12.02 3.68
N LEU A 78 0.42 12.22 3.24
CA LEU A 78 1.02 13.55 3.13
C LEU A 78 0.37 14.38 2.02
N MET A 79 0.08 13.78 0.87
CA MET A 79 -0.61 14.44 -0.24
C MET A 79 -2.01 14.89 0.17
N ARG A 80 -2.81 14.00 0.78
CA ARG A 80 -4.13 14.35 1.32
C ARG A 80 -4.06 15.40 2.42
N ALA A 81 -3.03 15.36 3.27
CA ALA A 81 -2.82 16.37 4.30
C ALA A 81 -2.56 17.74 3.69
N ASN A 82 -1.73 17.82 2.63
CA ASN A 82 -1.52 19.07 1.89
C ASN A 82 -2.83 19.60 1.29
N GLU A 83 -3.60 18.74 0.62
CA GLU A 83 -4.85 19.12 -0.04
C GLU A 83 -5.90 19.65 0.95
N LEU A 84 -6.12 18.95 2.06
CA LEU A 84 -7.25 19.19 2.97
C LEU A 84 -6.93 20.21 4.06
N ILE A 85 -5.69 20.24 4.54
CA ILE A 85 -5.31 21.05 5.70
C ILE A 85 -4.69 22.38 5.25
N LYS A 86 -4.17 22.49 4.01
CA LYS A 86 -3.60 23.70 3.40
C LYS A 86 -2.73 24.52 4.38
N LYS A 87 -2.02 23.87 5.30
CA LYS A 87 -1.10 24.56 6.21
C LYS A 87 0.15 24.91 5.41
N GLU A 88 0.34 26.21 5.14
CA GLU A 88 1.52 26.76 4.44
C GLU A 88 2.83 26.52 5.21
N THR A 89 2.75 26.15 6.50
CA THR A 89 3.88 25.86 7.38
C THR A 89 4.12 24.36 7.47
N GLY A 90 4.93 23.82 6.55
CA GLY A 90 5.58 22.49 6.60
C GLY A 90 4.92 21.41 7.48
N ILE A 91 4.29 20.41 6.84
CA ILE A 91 3.56 19.34 7.53
C ILE A 91 4.50 18.48 8.39
N ASN A 92 4.63 18.84 9.66
CA ASN A 92 5.07 17.91 10.68
C ASN A 92 3.88 17.00 11.02
N ARG A 93 3.91 15.75 10.55
CA ARG A 93 2.92 14.69 10.82
C ARG A 93 2.59 14.56 12.33
N GLN A 94 3.54 14.90 13.19
CA GLN A 94 3.43 14.89 14.65
C GLN A 94 2.56 16.04 15.22
N VAL A 95 2.33 17.12 14.47
CA VAL A 95 1.60 18.32 14.93
C VAL A 95 0.13 18.33 14.46
N LEU A 96 -0.33 17.24 13.84
CA LEU A 96 -1.74 17.10 13.41
C LEU A 96 -2.64 16.84 14.62
N THR A 97 -3.73 17.59 14.73
CA THR A 97 -4.75 17.37 15.76
C THR A 97 -5.49 16.06 15.51
N ASN A 98 -6.02 15.42 16.56
CA ASN A 98 -6.79 14.17 16.41
C ASN A 98 -7.97 14.31 15.43
N ARG A 99 -8.58 15.50 15.35
CA ARG A 99 -9.64 15.81 14.37
C ARG A 99 -9.11 15.81 12.93
N GLU A 100 -7.97 16.44 12.69
CA GLU A 100 -7.32 16.42 11.37
C GLU A 100 -6.90 15.00 10.97
N LYS A 101 -6.32 14.23 11.91
CA LYS A 101 -6.00 12.81 11.69
C LYS A 101 -7.23 12.01 11.31
N THR A 102 -8.38 12.22 11.97
CA THR A 102 -9.62 11.54 11.58
C THR A 102 -10.11 11.91 10.19
N LEU A 103 -9.95 13.17 9.79
CA LEU A 103 -10.38 13.65 8.47
C LEU A 103 -9.54 12.98 7.38
N LEU A 104 -8.23 12.88 7.58
CA LEU A 104 -7.33 12.16 6.67
C LEU A 104 -7.66 10.66 6.59
N ALA A 105 -7.87 10.02 7.75
CA ALA A 105 -8.24 8.61 7.80
C ALA A 105 -9.59 8.35 7.10
N ASP A 106 -10.54 9.27 7.17
CA ASP A 106 -11.84 9.12 6.49
C ASP A 106 -11.72 9.33 4.96
N ALA A 107 -10.87 10.27 4.53
CA ALA A 107 -10.60 10.52 3.11
C ALA A 107 -9.91 9.34 2.40
N LEU A 108 -8.99 8.65 3.08
CA LEU A 108 -8.25 7.50 2.54
C LEU A 108 -8.90 6.15 2.84
N ARG A 109 -10.07 6.15 3.49
CA ARG A 109 -10.77 4.93 3.91
C ARG A 109 -11.23 4.05 2.74
N GLN A 110 -11.32 4.61 1.53
CA GLN A 110 -11.71 3.88 0.32
C GLN A 110 -10.53 3.10 -0.29
N THR A 111 -9.29 3.52 -0.05
CA THR A 111 -8.09 2.94 -0.66
C THR A 111 -7.32 2.03 0.30
N TYR A 112 -7.32 2.33 1.60
CA TYR A 112 -6.57 1.60 2.61
C TYR A 112 -7.45 1.07 3.75
N SER A 113 -6.97 0.03 4.44
CA SER A 113 -7.66 -0.50 5.60
C SER A 113 -7.60 0.49 6.78
N LEU A 114 -8.65 0.51 7.60
CA LEU A 114 -8.71 1.43 8.74
C LEU A 114 -7.59 1.16 9.76
N SER A 115 -7.21 -0.09 9.99
CA SER A 115 -6.11 -0.45 10.92
C SER A 115 -4.79 0.18 10.49
N GLU A 116 -4.42 0.02 9.22
CA GLU A 116 -3.16 0.55 8.67
C GLU A 116 -3.13 2.07 8.74
N LEU A 117 -4.24 2.74 8.43
CA LEU A 117 -4.37 4.18 8.52
C LEU A 117 -4.20 4.69 9.96
N LEU A 118 -4.80 4.01 10.93
CA LEU A 118 -4.71 4.39 12.34
C LEU A 118 -3.30 4.20 12.91
N GLU A 119 -2.63 3.11 12.55
CA GLU A 119 -1.23 2.86 12.90
C GLU A 119 -0.32 3.93 12.30
N ALA A 120 -0.47 4.22 11.00
CA ALA A 120 0.32 5.22 10.30
C ALA A 120 0.10 6.65 10.83
N LEU A 121 -1.06 6.95 11.41
CA LEU A 121 -1.38 8.25 12.00
C LEU A 121 -1.12 8.32 13.52
N GLY A 122 -0.80 7.19 14.15
CA GLY A 122 -0.70 7.08 15.61
C GLY A 122 -2.00 7.51 16.31
N LEU A 123 -3.15 7.07 15.78
CA LEU A 123 -4.48 7.44 16.30
C LEU A 123 -5.18 6.22 16.92
N ALA A 124 -5.62 6.34 18.16
CA ALA A 124 -6.41 5.29 18.80
C ALA A 124 -7.77 5.10 18.11
N ARG A 125 -8.23 3.85 18.02
CA ARG A 125 -9.52 3.50 17.39
C ARG A 125 -10.71 4.19 18.05
N SER A 126 -10.70 4.31 19.38
CA SER A 126 -11.71 5.06 20.15
C SER A 126 -11.76 6.53 19.75
N SER A 127 -10.60 7.19 19.67
CA SER A 127 -10.47 8.59 19.22
C SER A 127 -10.98 8.77 17.79
N TYR A 128 -10.73 7.81 16.90
CA TYR A 128 -11.25 7.85 15.53
C TYR A 128 -12.78 7.87 15.51
N PHE A 129 -13.44 6.91 16.16
CA PHE A 129 -14.90 6.85 16.17
C PHE A 129 -15.52 8.03 16.90
N TYR A 130 -14.89 8.51 17.97
CA TYR A 130 -15.33 9.71 18.70
C TYR A 130 -15.37 10.94 17.78
N HIS A 131 -14.26 11.25 17.11
CA HIS A 131 -14.19 12.42 16.24
C HIS A 131 -15.02 12.26 14.96
N ARG A 132 -15.08 11.05 14.39
CA ARG A 132 -15.92 10.76 13.21
C ARG A 132 -17.41 10.96 13.49
N ALA A 133 -17.91 10.44 14.61
CA ALA A 133 -19.29 10.66 15.02
C ALA A 133 -19.58 12.16 15.20
N ARG A 134 -18.67 12.90 15.85
CA ARG A 134 -18.81 14.35 16.03
C ARG A 134 -18.72 15.16 14.73
N MET A 135 -18.07 14.64 13.68
CA MET A 135 -18.02 15.29 12.37
C MET A 135 -19.32 15.08 11.58
N GLN A 136 -19.97 13.93 11.74
CA GLN A 136 -21.24 13.61 11.07
C GLN A 136 -22.45 14.26 11.75
N VAL A 137 -22.39 14.43 13.08
CA VAL A 137 -23.41 15.17 13.81
C VAL A 137 -23.22 16.64 13.48
N ALA A 138 -24.08 17.16 12.59
CA ALA A 138 -24.30 18.60 12.46
C ALA A 138 -24.45 19.15 13.87
N GLU A 139 -23.59 20.11 14.24
CA GLU A 139 -23.44 20.57 15.61
C GLU A 139 -24.83 20.87 16.20
N LYS A 140 -25.34 19.99 17.07
CA LYS A 140 -26.69 20.07 17.66
C LYS A 140 -26.97 21.45 18.29
N TYR A 141 -25.90 22.13 18.69
CA TYR A 141 -25.91 23.46 19.30
C TYR A 141 -25.26 24.52 18.40
N THR A 142 -25.18 24.31 17.07
CA THR A 142 -24.69 25.33 16.12
C THR A 142 -25.48 26.62 16.26
N GLU A 143 -26.80 26.52 16.11
CA GLU A 143 -27.72 27.64 16.19
C GLU A 143 -27.72 28.26 17.58
N VAL A 144 -27.75 27.41 18.62
CA VAL A 144 -27.66 27.86 20.02
C VAL A 144 -26.36 28.62 20.29
N ARG A 145 -25.21 28.15 19.77
CA ARG A 145 -23.93 28.85 19.92
C ARG A 145 -23.87 30.15 19.14
N ARG A 146 -24.44 30.21 17.93
CA ARG A 146 -24.57 31.46 17.17
C ARG A 146 -25.41 32.47 17.96
N ALA A 147 -26.59 32.06 18.42
CA ALA A 147 -27.46 32.93 19.20
C ALA A 147 -26.78 33.42 20.50
N MET A 148 -26.06 32.55 21.20
CA MET A 148 -25.29 32.94 22.38
C MET A 148 -24.14 33.91 22.06
N ALA A 149 -23.43 33.71 20.95
CA ALA A 149 -22.40 34.64 20.50
C ALA A 149 -22.99 36.01 20.15
N ASP A 150 -24.11 36.03 19.42
CA ASP A 150 -24.81 37.27 19.06
C ASP A 150 -25.30 38.03 20.30
N ILE A 151 -25.87 37.33 21.28
CA ILE A 151 -26.28 37.92 22.57
C ILE A 151 -25.06 38.47 23.31
N PHE A 152 -23.95 37.73 23.34
CA PHE A 152 -22.72 38.16 23.99
C PHE A 152 -22.16 39.45 23.36
N GLU A 153 -22.15 39.53 22.03
CA GLU A 153 -21.69 40.71 21.29
C GLU A 153 -22.62 41.91 21.44
N ARG A 154 -23.94 41.71 21.34
CA ARG A 154 -24.95 42.77 21.57
C ARG A 154 -24.88 43.37 22.98
N ASN A 155 -24.46 42.59 23.97
CA ASN A 155 -24.28 43.04 25.35
C ASN A 155 -22.84 43.49 25.65
N HIS A 156 -22.08 43.91 24.63
CA HIS A 156 -20.71 44.42 24.76
C HIS A 156 -19.76 43.51 25.55
N ARG A 157 -19.99 42.19 25.50
CA ARG A 157 -19.18 41.18 26.20
C ARG A 157 -19.21 41.31 27.74
N CYS A 158 -20.18 42.03 28.30
CA CYS A 158 -20.27 42.32 29.73
C CYS A 158 -20.78 41.13 30.57
N TYR A 159 -21.55 40.21 29.97
CA TYR A 159 -22.13 39.08 30.67
C TYR A 159 -21.37 37.78 30.39
N GLY A 160 -20.85 37.16 31.45
CA GLY A 160 -20.15 35.86 31.37
C GLY A 160 -21.09 34.65 31.39
N TYR A 161 -20.50 33.45 31.28
CA TYR A 161 -21.21 32.17 31.12
C TYR A 161 -22.24 31.85 32.23
N ARG A 162 -22.12 32.44 33.43
CA ARG A 162 -23.07 32.23 34.53
C ARG A 162 -24.43 32.90 34.27
N ARG A 163 -24.43 34.00 33.51
CA ARG A 163 -25.63 34.80 33.21
C ARG A 163 -26.23 34.46 31.84
N MET A 164 -25.43 33.91 30.92
CA MET A 164 -25.93 33.43 29.63
C MET A 164 -26.35 31.97 29.75
N ARG A 165 -27.65 31.69 29.60
CA ARG A 165 -28.20 30.32 29.56
C ARG A 165 -29.09 30.17 28.33
N ALA A 166 -28.98 29.03 27.66
CA ALA A 166 -29.91 28.61 26.64
C ALA A 166 -30.92 27.68 27.31
N SER A 167 -32.21 27.98 27.14
CA SER A 167 -33.33 27.18 27.66
C SER A 167 -33.76 26.13 26.66
#